data_AF-A0A349JB76-F1
#
_entry.id   AF-A0A349JB76-F1
#
_cell.length_a   1.000
_cell.length_b   1.000
_cell.length_c   1.000
_cell.angle_alpha   90.00
_cell.angle_beta   90.00
_cell.angle_gamma   90.00
#
_symmetry.space_group_name_H-M   'P 1'
#
loop_
_entity.id
_entity.type
_entity.pdbx_description
1 polymer ?
#
loop_
_entity_poly.entity_id
_entity_poly.type
_entity_poly.pdbx_seq_one_letter_code
_entity_poly.pdbx_strand_id
1 'polypeptide(L)'
;MRLELSPLAALGEVCPITGGPEGLHLWHARLVWTCQGTRLDLRVLAPEPLALPAAEPTEPVPGAIARCVRACAGQGALLLLANPAEALGVERIALAEGVRLFAIASEADTACWDALLALGQPCYGVRDRLAVEVLRPRPANLLSALSFGVFYAHDGLEPLSLEESPKHLAWTCAETVHAEVLGKRGFTLAEADGPVGRYDDRGNEGVVRAVLHAGGRSCWTQPRFVAPRKDACHG
;
A
#
# COMPACT_ATOMS: atom_id res chain seq x y z
N MET A 1 -6.42 -16.68 -7.63
CA MET A 1 -6.79 -16.08 -8.93
C MET A 1 -6.30 -14.66 -8.85
N ARG A 2 -5.47 -14.26 -9.82
CA ARG A 2 -4.83 -12.95 -9.80
C ARG A 2 -5.74 -11.90 -10.40
N LEU A 3 -5.98 -10.84 -9.65
CA LEU A 3 -6.60 -9.61 -10.13
C LEU A 3 -5.54 -8.53 -10.23
N GLU A 4 -5.61 -7.68 -11.24
CA GLU A 4 -4.79 -6.47 -11.28
C GLU A 4 -5.65 -5.20 -11.27
N LEU A 5 -5.11 -4.14 -10.67
CA LEU A 5 -5.74 -2.82 -10.66
C LEU A 5 -4.68 -1.71 -10.63
N SER A 6 -5.03 -0.56 -11.21
CA SER A 6 -4.19 0.64 -11.23
C SER A 6 -4.95 1.83 -10.64
N PRO A 7 -5.12 1.89 -9.31
CA PRO A 7 -5.96 2.91 -8.67
C PRO A 7 -5.42 4.33 -8.88
N LEU A 8 -4.12 4.51 -9.16
CA LEU A 8 -3.52 5.80 -9.48
C LEU A 8 -3.78 6.26 -10.92
N ALA A 9 -4.03 5.32 -11.84
CA ALA A 9 -4.35 5.61 -13.23
C ALA A 9 -5.87 5.81 -13.46
N ALA A 10 -6.71 5.48 -12.47
CA ALA A 10 -8.15 5.68 -12.57
C ALA A 10 -8.50 7.17 -12.70
N LEU A 11 -9.20 7.52 -13.79
CA LEU A 11 -9.64 8.90 -14.09
C LEU A 11 -11.14 9.11 -13.90
N GLY A 12 -11.94 8.05 -13.99
CA GLY A 12 -13.40 8.10 -13.87
C GLY A 12 -13.91 7.58 -12.52
N GLU A 13 -15.20 7.24 -12.50
CA GLU A 13 -15.89 6.69 -11.31
C GLU A 13 -15.60 5.21 -11.05
N VAL A 14 -14.76 4.62 -11.89
CA VAL A 14 -14.50 3.18 -11.91
C VAL A 14 -13.00 2.96 -11.87
N CYS A 15 -12.55 2.19 -10.88
CA CYS A 15 -11.20 1.63 -10.90
C CYS A 15 -11.25 0.32 -11.70
N PRO A 16 -10.61 0.25 -12.88
CA PRO A 16 -10.64 -0.95 -13.70
C PRO A 16 -9.91 -2.10 -12.98
N ILE A 17 -10.46 -3.30 -13.13
CA ILE A 17 -9.86 -4.54 -12.63
C ILE A 17 -9.73 -5.51 -13.80
N THR A 18 -8.55 -6.09 -13.96
CA THR A 18 -8.28 -7.14 -14.94
C THR A 18 -8.10 -8.50 -14.24
N GLY A 19 -8.21 -9.60 -15.00
CA GLY A 19 -8.09 -10.97 -14.46
C GLY A 19 -9.34 -11.50 -13.73
N GLY A 20 -10.39 -10.67 -13.62
CA GLY A 20 -11.67 -11.03 -13.01
C GLY A 20 -12.78 -11.34 -14.02
N PRO A 21 -13.99 -11.73 -13.54
CA PRO A 21 -15.17 -11.84 -14.38
C PRO A 21 -15.57 -10.48 -14.95
N GLU A 22 -16.28 -10.49 -16.08
CA GLU A 22 -16.82 -9.29 -16.70
C GLU A 22 -17.67 -8.48 -15.72
N GLY A 23 -17.49 -7.16 -15.72
CA GLY A 23 -18.21 -6.23 -14.85
C GLY A 23 -17.64 -6.11 -13.42
N LEU A 24 -16.60 -6.87 -13.05
CA LEU A 24 -15.92 -6.65 -11.77
C LEU A 24 -15.22 -5.27 -11.77
N HIS A 25 -15.59 -4.42 -10.83
CA HIS A 25 -14.97 -3.11 -10.64
C HIS A 25 -15.02 -2.67 -9.17
N LEU A 26 -14.24 -1.65 -8.82
CA LEU A 26 -14.49 -0.82 -7.63
C LEU A 26 -15.02 0.53 -8.10
N TRP A 27 -15.98 1.07 -7.36
CA TRP A 27 -16.27 2.49 -7.45
C TRP A 27 -15.06 3.28 -6.98
N HIS A 28 -14.76 4.36 -7.69
CA HIS A 28 -13.63 5.23 -7.45
C HIS A 28 -14.09 6.68 -7.43
N ALA A 29 -13.64 7.46 -6.46
CA ALA A 29 -13.79 8.91 -6.47
C ALA A 29 -12.44 9.57 -6.21
N ARG A 30 -12.12 10.60 -6.98
CA ARG A 30 -10.93 11.42 -6.79
C ARG A 30 -11.32 12.78 -6.21
N LEU A 31 -10.77 13.09 -5.05
CA LEU A 31 -10.98 14.32 -4.31
C LEU A 31 -9.69 15.13 -4.34
N VAL A 32 -9.64 16.13 -5.23
CA VAL A 32 -8.50 17.06 -5.32
C VAL A 32 -8.93 18.39 -4.72
N TRP A 33 -8.42 18.71 -3.52
CA TRP A 33 -8.80 19.90 -2.76
C TRP A 33 -7.59 20.76 -2.43
N THR A 34 -7.86 22.02 -2.13
CA THR A 34 -6.89 22.96 -1.55
C THR A 34 -7.34 23.29 -0.14
N CYS A 35 -6.55 22.88 0.85
CA CYS A 35 -6.84 23.00 2.28
C CYS A 35 -5.83 23.95 2.91
N GLN A 36 -6.23 25.18 3.23
CA GLN A 36 -5.34 26.25 3.72
C GLN A 36 -4.11 26.48 2.83
N GLY A 37 -4.30 26.41 1.51
CA GLY A 37 -3.22 26.58 0.53
C GLY A 37 -2.38 25.33 0.27
N THR A 38 -2.58 24.24 1.01
CA THR A 38 -1.92 22.95 0.76
C THR A 38 -2.82 22.06 -0.12
N ARG A 39 -2.24 21.43 -1.13
CA ARG A 39 -2.97 20.50 -2.01
C ARG A 39 -3.16 19.15 -1.33
N LEU A 40 -4.39 18.64 -1.39
CA LEU A 40 -4.77 17.29 -0.97
C LEU A 40 -5.32 16.53 -2.18
N ASP A 41 -4.74 15.37 -2.50
CA ASP A 41 -5.22 14.44 -3.52
C ASP A 41 -5.58 13.12 -2.83
N LEU A 42 -6.87 12.92 -2.54
CA LEU A 42 -7.40 11.69 -1.97
C LEU A 42 -8.13 10.88 -3.04
N ARG A 43 -8.02 9.56 -2.96
CA ARG A 43 -8.86 8.64 -3.73
C ARG A 43 -9.65 7.77 -2.78
N VAL A 44 -10.90 7.53 -3.13
CA VAL A 44 -11.80 6.63 -2.42
C VAL A 44 -12.04 5.42 -3.29
N LEU A 45 -11.86 4.22 -2.74
CA LEU A 45 -12.20 2.95 -3.37
C LEU A 45 -13.31 2.29 -2.56
N ALA A 46 -14.42 1.93 -3.19
CA ALA A 46 -15.58 1.36 -2.51
C ALA A 46 -16.28 0.31 -3.39
N PRO A 47 -17.12 -0.58 -2.82
CA PRO A 47 -17.90 -1.51 -3.63
C PRO A 47 -19.03 -0.80 -4.41
N GLU A 48 -19.53 0.32 -3.86
CA GLU A 48 -20.67 1.09 -4.38
C GLU A 48 -20.42 2.60 -4.18
N PRO A 49 -21.11 3.48 -4.93
CA PRO A 49 -20.99 4.93 -4.74
C PRO A 49 -21.35 5.39 -3.33
N LEU A 50 -20.59 6.37 -2.81
CA LEU A 50 -20.78 6.92 -1.48
C LEU A 50 -20.97 8.44 -1.50
N ALA A 51 -21.75 8.95 -0.55
CA ALA A 51 -21.83 10.39 -0.30
C ALA A 51 -20.53 10.87 0.37
N LEU A 52 -19.74 11.65 -0.36
CA LEU A 52 -18.47 12.20 0.12
C LEU A 52 -18.64 13.67 0.52
N PRO A 53 -17.89 14.16 1.52
CA PRO A 53 -17.94 15.56 1.90
C PRO A 53 -17.43 16.46 0.76
N ALA A 54 -17.96 17.68 0.69
CA ALA A 54 -17.45 18.71 -0.23
C ALA A 54 -16.19 19.38 0.34
N ALA A 55 -15.35 19.95 -0.52
CA ALA A 55 -14.16 20.69 -0.14
C ALA A 55 -14.49 21.87 0.80
N GLU A 56 -13.70 22.05 1.86
CA GLU A 56 -13.75 23.24 2.73
C GLU A 56 -12.39 23.93 2.71
N PRO A 57 -12.19 25.00 1.89
CA PRO A 57 -10.86 25.57 1.67
C PRO A 57 -10.17 26.10 2.93
N THR A 58 -10.95 26.46 3.95
CA THR A 58 -10.43 27.00 5.22
C THR A 58 -9.97 25.90 6.18
N GLU A 59 -10.29 24.63 5.92
CA GLU A 59 -9.90 23.52 6.78
C GLU A 59 -8.45 23.07 6.50
N PRO A 60 -7.69 22.63 7.52
CA PRO A 60 -6.37 22.05 7.31
C PRO A 60 -6.49 20.62 6.75
N VAL A 61 -5.45 20.15 6.04
CA VAL A 61 -5.42 18.80 5.43
C VAL A 61 -5.85 17.66 6.38
N PRO A 62 -5.37 17.56 7.64
CA PRO A 62 -5.83 16.54 8.58
C PRO A 62 -7.35 16.57 8.86
N GLY A 63 -7.94 17.77 8.90
CA GLY A 63 -9.38 17.95 9.08
C GLY A 63 -10.16 17.37 7.90
N ALA A 64 -9.72 17.69 6.69
CA ALA A 64 -10.29 17.15 5.45
C ALA A 64 -10.21 15.61 5.40
N ILE A 65 -9.03 15.04 5.72
CA ILE A 65 -8.84 13.59 5.80
C ILE A 65 -9.80 12.98 6.82
N ALA A 66 -9.90 13.53 8.03
CA ALA A 66 -10.77 13.02 9.08
C ALA A 66 -12.26 13.03 8.68
N ARG A 67 -12.73 14.04 7.92
CA ARG A 67 -14.09 14.06 7.37
C ARG A 67 -14.32 12.95 6.35
N CYS A 68 -13.37 12.73 5.44
CA CYS A 68 -13.43 11.62 4.48
C CYS A 68 -13.42 10.26 5.18
N VAL A 69 -12.56 10.06 6.18
CA VAL A 69 -12.50 8.83 6.97
C VAL A 69 -13.85 8.56 7.63
N ARG A 70 -14.46 9.59 8.25
CA ARG A 70 -15.77 9.46 8.88
C ARG A 70 -16.88 9.12 7.87
N ALA A 71 -16.85 9.72 6.69
CA ALA A 71 -17.81 9.40 5.62
C ALA A 71 -17.67 7.96 5.10
N CYS A 72 -16.44 7.42 5.10
CA CYS A 72 -16.15 6.04 4.67
C CYS A 72 -16.36 4.99 5.79
N ALA A 73 -16.47 5.41 7.05
CA ALA A 73 -16.55 4.50 8.19
C ALA A 73 -17.76 3.57 8.09
N GLY A 74 -17.53 2.26 8.20
CA GLY A 74 -18.57 1.23 8.12
C GLY A 74 -19.09 0.93 6.71
N GLN A 75 -18.63 1.66 5.67
CA GLN A 75 -19.08 1.49 4.28
C GLN A 75 -18.20 0.52 3.47
N GLY A 76 -17.19 -0.08 4.11
CA GLY A 76 -16.23 -0.95 3.43
C GLY A 76 -15.34 -0.23 2.42
N ALA A 77 -15.25 1.10 2.48
CA ALA A 77 -14.41 1.90 1.61
C ALA A 77 -12.98 2.07 2.16
N LEU A 78 -12.04 2.29 1.24
CA LEU A 78 -10.64 2.60 1.53
C LEU A 78 -10.28 3.97 1.00
N LEU A 79 -9.50 4.69 1.81
CA LEU A 79 -8.84 5.92 1.39
C LEU A 79 -7.41 5.64 0.95
N LEU A 80 -7.06 6.24 -0.17
CA LEU A 80 -5.71 6.35 -0.70
C LEU A 80 -5.28 7.82 -0.69
N LEU A 81 -4.15 8.13 -0.06
CA LEU A 81 -3.52 9.45 -0.13
C LEU A 81 -2.53 9.46 -1.30
N ALA A 82 -2.86 10.21 -2.36
CA ALA A 82 -2.14 10.18 -3.62
C ALA A 82 -0.93 11.14 -3.66
N ASN A 83 -0.79 12.02 -2.69
CA ASN A 83 0.32 12.98 -2.58
C ASN A 83 0.81 13.15 -1.13
N PRO A 84 1.20 12.08 -0.40
CA PRO A 84 1.48 12.14 1.03
C PRO A 84 2.58 13.15 1.39
N ALA A 85 3.64 13.25 0.60
CA ALA A 85 4.73 14.20 0.84
C ALA A 85 4.29 15.66 0.70
N GLU A 86 3.50 15.99 -0.32
CA GLU A 86 2.99 17.34 -0.56
C GLU A 86 1.91 17.72 0.47
N ALA A 87 1.02 16.80 0.80
CA ALA A 87 -0.15 17.06 1.63
C ALA A 87 0.20 17.20 3.12
N LEU A 88 1.15 16.40 3.62
CA LEU A 88 1.50 16.33 5.04
C LEU A 88 3.00 16.40 5.29
N GLY A 89 3.79 15.78 4.42
CA GLY A 89 5.23 15.62 4.65
C GLY A 89 5.54 14.68 5.81
N VAL A 90 6.81 14.33 5.95
CA VAL A 90 7.29 13.33 6.93
C VAL A 90 6.91 13.71 8.37
N GLU A 91 7.04 14.98 8.72
CA GLU A 91 6.82 15.48 10.09
C GLU A 91 5.36 15.38 10.56
N ARG A 92 4.41 15.43 9.63
CA ARG A 92 2.96 15.45 9.94
C ARG A 92 2.22 14.23 9.43
N ILE A 93 2.92 13.24 8.86
CA ILE A 93 2.27 12.08 8.23
C ILE A 93 1.44 11.24 9.21
N ALA A 94 1.77 11.28 10.50
CA ALA A 94 0.98 10.64 11.55
C ALA A 94 -0.47 11.16 11.63
N LEU A 95 -0.74 12.35 11.10
CA LEU A 95 -2.08 12.94 11.02
C LEU A 95 -2.94 12.37 9.89
N ALA A 96 -2.41 11.47 9.05
CA ALA A 96 -3.16 10.72 8.04
C ALA A 96 -3.94 9.53 8.63
N GLU A 97 -4.34 9.60 9.91
CA GLU A 97 -5.02 8.52 10.61
C GLU A 97 -6.27 8.06 9.84
N GLY A 98 -6.43 6.74 9.70
CA GLY A 98 -7.55 6.14 8.97
C GLY A 98 -7.31 5.96 7.46
N VAL A 99 -6.32 6.63 6.87
CA VAL A 99 -5.86 6.31 5.51
C VAL A 99 -5.10 4.98 5.56
N ARG A 100 -5.39 4.09 4.59
CA ARG A 100 -4.79 2.73 4.54
C ARG A 100 -3.82 2.53 3.39
N LEU A 101 -3.92 3.36 2.35
CA LEU A 101 -3.10 3.25 1.14
C LEU A 101 -2.39 4.56 0.86
N PHE A 102 -1.09 4.53 0.56
CA PHE A 102 -0.32 5.70 0.12
C PHE A 102 0.18 5.48 -1.30
N ALA A 103 0.03 6.49 -2.17
CA ALA A 103 0.78 6.51 -3.40
C ALA A 103 2.25 6.75 -3.09
N ILE A 104 3.12 5.95 -3.71
CA ILE A 104 4.56 6.08 -3.54
C ILE A 104 5.19 6.36 -4.91
N ALA A 105 5.17 7.63 -5.32
CA ALA A 105 5.68 8.06 -6.62
C ALA A 105 7.12 8.62 -6.55
N SER A 106 7.59 8.94 -5.34
CA SER A 106 8.88 9.58 -5.10
C SER A 106 9.58 9.05 -3.83
N GLU A 107 10.84 9.43 -3.66
CA GLU A 107 11.58 9.20 -2.41
C GLU A 107 10.93 9.94 -1.23
N ALA A 108 10.37 11.13 -1.46
CA ALA A 108 9.68 11.90 -0.42
C ALA A 108 8.41 11.17 0.07
N ASP A 109 7.66 10.54 -0.84
CA ASP A 109 6.50 9.71 -0.46
C ASP A 109 6.95 8.44 0.28
N THR A 110 8.07 7.86 -0.15
CA THR A 110 8.68 6.70 0.54
C THR A 110 9.07 7.06 1.98
N ALA A 111 9.68 8.23 2.19
CA ALA A 111 10.02 8.72 3.52
C ALA A 111 8.77 8.94 4.40
N CYS A 112 7.68 9.44 3.82
CA CYS A 112 6.40 9.57 4.53
C CYS A 112 5.84 8.21 4.94
N TRP A 113 5.86 7.24 4.03
CA TRP A 113 5.42 5.88 4.30
C TRP A 113 6.25 5.21 5.39
N ASP A 114 7.58 5.32 5.31
CA ASP A 114 8.51 4.75 6.28
C ASP A 114 8.38 5.37 7.67
N ALA A 115 8.12 6.69 7.74
CA ALA A 115 7.83 7.37 8.99
C ALA A 115 6.53 6.84 9.62
N LEU A 116 5.48 6.61 8.83
CA LEU A 116 4.23 6.04 9.32
C LEU A 116 4.39 4.59 9.80
N LEU A 117 5.10 3.76 9.03
CA LEU A 117 5.42 2.37 9.42
C LEU A 117 6.27 2.32 10.69
N ALA A 118 7.17 3.28 10.88
CA ALA A 118 8.00 3.35 12.08
C ALA A 118 7.20 3.62 13.37
N LEU A 119 5.98 4.17 13.23
CA LEU A 119 5.00 4.35 14.32
C LEU A 119 4.13 3.10 14.55
N GLY A 120 4.33 2.02 13.78
CA GLY A 120 3.51 0.80 13.88
C GLY A 120 2.12 0.95 13.25
N GLN A 121 1.90 2.00 12.44
CA GLN A 121 0.61 2.24 11.79
C GLN A 121 0.52 1.41 10.50
N PRO A 122 -0.50 0.56 10.33
CA PRO A 122 -0.67 -0.24 9.12
C PRO A 122 -1.09 0.66 7.96
N CYS A 123 -0.19 0.81 6.99
CA CYS A 123 -0.41 1.54 5.75
C CYS A 123 0.38 0.86 4.62
N TYR A 124 -0.23 0.75 3.45
CA TYR A 124 0.30 -0.04 2.34
C TYR A 124 0.62 0.85 1.13
N GLY A 125 1.73 0.55 0.47
CA GLY A 125 2.28 1.34 -0.62
C GLY A 125 1.64 0.93 -1.94
N VAL A 126 1.17 1.94 -2.67
CA VAL A 126 0.58 1.79 -3.99
C VAL A 126 1.51 2.41 -5.02
N ARG A 127 1.94 1.60 -5.98
CA ARG A 127 2.77 2.00 -7.12
C ARG A 127 2.21 1.34 -8.37
N ASP A 128 2.17 2.08 -9.47
CA ASP A 128 1.76 1.63 -10.81
C ASP A 128 0.60 0.61 -10.81
N ARG A 129 0.91 -0.68 -10.91
CA ARG A 129 -0.05 -1.78 -10.84
C ARG A 129 0.00 -2.51 -9.52
N LEU A 130 -1.18 -2.89 -9.02
CA LEU A 130 -1.34 -3.79 -7.89
C LEU A 130 -1.79 -5.16 -8.40
N ALA A 131 -1.17 -6.21 -7.91
CA ALA A 131 -1.59 -7.58 -8.14
C ALA A 131 -2.10 -8.19 -6.83
N VAL A 132 -3.29 -8.77 -6.89
CA VAL A 132 -4.01 -9.29 -5.72
C VAL A 132 -4.45 -10.72 -5.98
N GLU A 133 -4.00 -11.65 -5.14
CA GLU A 133 -4.47 -13.03 -5.18
C GLU A 133 -5.74 -13.17 -4.34
N VAL A 134 -6.86 -13.51 -4.99
CA VAL A 134 -8.13 -13.77 -4.32
C VAL A 134 -8.65 -15.18 -4.60
N LEU A 135 -9.32 -15.76 -3.61
CA LEU A 135 -10.05 -17.01 -3.76
C LEU A 135 -11.36 -16.81 -4.53
N ARG A 136 -12.01 -15.66 -4.35
CA ARG A 136 -13.26 -15.30 -5.05
C ARG A 136 -13.18 -13.84 -5.52
N PRO A 137 -13.38 -13.55 -6.82
CA PRO A 137 -13.38 -12.19 -7.34
C PRO A 137 -14.65 -11.44 -6.95
N ARG A 138 -14.56 -10.65 -5.88
CA ARG A 138 -15.64 -9.76 -5.44
C ARG A 138 -15.04 -8.44 -4.97
N PRO A 139 -15.71 -7.29 -5.17
CA PRO A 139 -15.23 -5.99 -4.69
C PRO A 139 -14.80 -6.02 -3.22
N ALA A 140 -15.62 -6.61 -2.34
CA ALA A 140 -15.33 -6.72 -0.92
C ALA A 140 -14.04 -7.52 -0.62
N ASN A 141 -13.75 -8.58 -1.38
CA ASN A 141 -12.53 -9.37 -1.18
C ASN A 141 -11.29 -8.60 -1.63
N LEU A 142 -11.40 -7.82 -2.71
CA LEU A 142 -10.33 -6.96 -3.18
C LEU A 142 -10.04 -5.84 -2.17
N LEU A 143 -11.08 -5.14 -1.70
CA LEU A 143 -10.94 -4.12 -0.66
C LEU A 143 -10.39 -4.69 0.64
N SER A 144 -10.82 -5.90 1.04
CA SER A 144 -10.24 -6.59 2.19
C SER A 144 -8.74 -6.85 2.00
N ALA A 145 -8.34 -7.36 0.84
CA ALA A 145 -6.93 -7.63 0.54
C ALA A 145 -6.08 -6.34 0.60
N LEU A 146 -6.57 -5.25 0.01
CA LEU A 146 -5.91 -3.94 0.06
C LEU A 146 -5.83 -3.39 1.50
N SER A 147 -6.86 -3.58 2.32
CA SER A 147 -6.92 -3.13 3.72
C SER A 147 -5.96 -3.88 4.64
N PHE A 148 -5.52 -5.08 4.25
CA PHE A 148 -4.62 -5.94 5.03
C PHE A 148 -3.26 -6.15 4.35
N GLY A 149 -2.95 -5.43 3.27
CA GLY A 149 -1.67 -5.55 2.58
C GLY A 149 -1.48 -6.88 1.85
N VAL A 150 -2.55 -7.63 1.57
CA VAL A 150 -2.48 -8.93 0.87
C VAL A 150 -2.43 -8.71 -0.64
N PHE A 151 -1.40 -8.01 -1.09
CA PHE A 151 -1.14 -7.69 -2.49
C PHE A 151 0.34 -7.34 -2.67
N TYR A 152 0.78 -7.12 -3.90
CA TYR A 152 2.06 -6.47 -4.17
C TYR A 152 1.88 -5.44 -5.27
N ALA A 153 2.78 -4.45 -5.31
CA ALA A 153 2.86 -3.51 -6.41
C ALA A 153 3.95 -3.94 -7.39
N HIS A 154 3.83 -3.61 -8.67
CA HIS A 154 4.86 -3.89 -9.67
C HIS A 154 4.74 -2.94 -10.87
N ASP A 155 5.84 -2.77 -11.60
CA ASP A 155 5.92 -2.03 -12.87
C ASP A 155 6.29 -2.96 -14.06
N GLY A 156 5.92 -4.24 -13.92
CA GLY A 156 6.16 -5.29 -14.94
C GLY A 156 7.05 -6.44 -14.50
N LEU A 157 7.59 -6.41 -13.27
CA LEU A 157 8.19 -7.60 -12.66
C LEU A 157 7.13 -8.34 -11.86
N GLU A 158 6.67 -9.48 -12.36
CA GLU A 158 5.68 -10.32 -11.69
C GLU A 158 6.32 -11.58 -11.13
N PRO A 159 6.36 -11.75 -9.80
CA PRO A 159 6.77 -13.00 -9.20
C PRO A 159 5.82 -14.14 -9.59
N LEU A 160 6.41 -15.31 -9.81
CA LEU A 160 5.68 -16.57 -9.95
C LEU A 160 5.00 -16.94 -8.62
N SER A 161 5.69 -16.69 -7.51
CA SER A 161 5.13 -16.85 -6.16
C SER A 161 5.71 -15.83 -5.20
N LEU A 162 4.87 -15.33 -4.31
CA LEU A 162 5.26 -14.65 -3.07
C LEU A 162 4.61 -15.40 -1.93
N GLU A 163 5.41 -15.90 -1.00
CA GLU A 163 4.94 -16.57 0.19
C GLU A 163 5.28 -15.71 1.40
N GLU A 164 4.22 -15.21 2.04
CA GLU A 164 4.32 -14.47 3.29
C GLU A 164 3.79 -15.34 4.42
N SER A 165 4.62 -15.54 5.44
CA SER A 165 4.24 -16.21 6.68
C SER A 165 4.54 -15.31 7.88
N PRO A 166 4.03 -15.64 9.07
CA PRO A 166 4.41 -14.95 10.30
C PRO A 166 5.91 -15.03 10.64
N LYS A 167 6.70 -15.85 9.94
CA LYS A 167 8.11 -16.11 10.23
C LYS A 167 9.07 -15.85 9.09
N HIS A 168 8.58 -15.75 7.85
CA HIS A 168 9.43 -15.62 6.69
C HIS A 168 8.71 -14.93 5.53
N LEU A 169 9.52 -14.43 4.60
CA LEU A 169 9.13 -13.97 3.28
C LEU A 169 9.93 -14.77 2.25
N ALA A 170 9.27 -15.37 1.28
CA ALA A 170 9.94 -16.10 0.19
C ALA A 170 9.38 -15.69 -1.16
N TRP A 171 10.22 -15.74 -2.18
CA TRP A 171 9.85 -15.35 -3.55
C TRP A 171 10.43 -16.32 -4.57
N THR A 172 9.69 -16.45 -5.68
CA THR A 172 10.13 -17.14 -6.89
C THR A 172 9.82 -16.26 -8.08
N CYS A 173 10.80 -16.06 -8.95
CA CYS A 173 10.73 -15.28 -10.17
C CYS A 173 11.12 -16.14 -11.37
N ALA A 174 10.64 -15.78 -12.56
CA ALA A 174 11.01 -16.47 -13.81
C ALA A 174 12.44 -16.14 -14.27
N GLU A 175 13.04 -15.09 -13.71
CA GLU A 175 14.35 -14.57 -14.05
C GLU A 175 15.13 -14.24 -12.77
N THR A 176 16.44 -14.05 -12.90
CA THR A 176 17.28 -13.59 -11.79
C THR A 176 16.88 -12.18 -11.39
N VAL A 177 16.56 -12.01 -10.10
CA VAL A 177 16.30 -10.70 -9.50
C VAL A 177 17.40 -10.33 -8.51
N HIS A 178 17.60 -9.04 -8.31
CA HIS A 178 18.23 -8.51 -7.11
C HIS A 178 17.13 -8.19 -6.10
N ALA A 179 17.18 -8.79 -4.92
CA ALA A 179 16.18 -8.62 -3.88
C ALA A 179 16.75 -7.89 -2.67
N GLU A 180 16.08 -6.82 -2.25
CA GLU A 180 16.37 -6.08 -1.04
C GLU A 180 15.27 -6.30 -0.01
N VAL A 181 15.63 -6.81 1.16
CA VAL A 181 14.71 -6.96 2.29
C VAL A 181 14.90 -5.76 3.21
N LEU A 182 13.85 -4.95 3.34
CA LEU A 182 13.84 -3.69 4.06
C LEU A 182 13.14 -3.84 5.40
N GLY A 183 13.72 -3.22 6.41
CA GLY A 183 13.19 -3.12 7.76
C GLY A 183 12.59 -1.76 8.08
N LYS A 184 12.49 -1.46 9.38
CA LYS A 184 12.03 -0.15 9.88
C LYS A 184 12.87 0.99 9.29
N ARG A 185 12.21 2.08 8.90
CA ARG A 185 12.82 3.27 8.24
C ARG A 185 13.53 2.97 6.92
N GLY A 186 13.17 1.88 6.23
CA GLY A 186 13.74 1.54 4.94
C GLY A 186 15.17 0.99 4.99
N PHE A 187 15.67 0.59 6.16
CA PHE A 187 17.01 0.02 6.28
C PHE A 187 17.09 -1.39 5.67
N THR A 188 18.09 -1.66 4.84
CA THR A 188 18.31 -2.99 4.24
C THR A 188 18.78 -4.00 5.28
N LEU A 189 17.96 -5.01 5.55
CA LEU A 189 18.22 -6.10 6.49
C LEU A 189 19.01 -7.25 5.87
N ALA A 190 18.77 -7.49 4.58
CA ALA A 190 19.40 -8.53 3.78
C ALA A 190 19.26 -8.21 2.29
N GLU A 191 20.19 -8.75 1.50
CA GLU A 191 20.16 -8.75 0.05
C GLU A 191 20.31 -10.18 -0.46
N ALA A 192 19.74 -10.48 -1.62
CA ALA A 192 19.90 -11.76 -2.28
C ALA A 192 19.79 -11.62 -3.79
N ASP A 193 20.65 -12.33 -4.52
CA ASP A 193 20.60 -12.42 -5.98
C ASP A 193 20.18 -13.82 -6.41
N GLY A 194 19.24 -13.90 -7.35
CA GLY A 194 18.80 -15.15 -7.94
C GLY A 194 17.30 -15.17 -8.24
N PRO A 195 16.82 -16.21 -8.93
CA PRO A 195 15.39 -16.36 -9.23
C PRO A 195 14.55 -16.82 -8.03
N VAL A 196 15.19 -17.32 -6.96
CA VAL A 196 14.54 -17.80 -5.75
C VAL A 196 15.25 -17.21 -4.54
N GLY A 197 14.48 -16.76 -3.56
CA GLY A 197 15.05 -16.28 -2.30
C GLY A 197 14.08 -16.40 -1.14
N ARG A 198 14.65 -16.28 0.06
CA ARG A 198 13.94 -16.39 1.33
C ARG A 198 14.63 -15.53 2.39
N TYR A 199 13.82 -14.85 3.19
CA TYR A 199 14.24 -14.16 4.40
C TYR A 199 13.46 -14.73 5.59
N ASP A 200 14.19 -15.19 6.61
CA ASP A 200 13.63 -15.65 7.87
C ASP A 200 13.75 -14.54 8.92
N ASP A 201 12.63 -14.24 9.58
CA ASP A 201 12.58 -13.18 10.58
C ASP A 201 13.42 -13.53 11.81
N ARG A 202 14.13 -12.52 12.28
CA ARG A 202 14.89 -12.49 13.54
C ARG A 202 13.98 -12.18 14.73
N GLY A 203 12.83 -11.55 14.49
CA GLY A 203 11.84 -11.25 15.52
C GLY A 203 12.10 -9.95 16.26
N ASN A 204 12.85 -9.01 15.68
CA ASN A 204 13.14 -7.68 16.24
C ASN A 204 13.11 -6.57 15.19
N GLU A 205 12.69 -6.87 13.96
CA GLU A 205 12.66 -5.95 12.83
C GLU A 205 11.56 -4.87 12.97
N GLY A 206 10.47 -5.23 13.66
CA GLY A 206 9.26 -4.41 13.77
C GLY A 206 8.41 -4.41 12.49
N VAL A 207 9.04 -4.18 11.34
CA VAL A 207 8.42 -4.26 10.02
C VAL A 207 9.39 -4.86 9.01
N VAL A 208 8.90 -5.68 8.08
CA VAL A 208 9.66 -6.29 6.99
C VAL A 208 8.88 -6.12 5.68
N ARG A 209 9.55 -5.73 4.61
CA ARG A 209 9.07 -5.80 3.22
C ARG A 209 10.24 -6.10 2.29
N ALA A 210 10.01 -6.73 1.16
CA ALA A 210 11.00 -6.85 0.07
C ALA A 210 10.68 -5.98 -1.13
N VAL A 211 11.75 -5.58 -1.81
CA VAL A 211 11.75 -5.04 -3.16
C VAL A 211 12.57 -5.98 -4.04
N LEU A 212 12.02 -6.36 -5.20
CA LEU A 212 12.70 -7.20 -6.18
C LEU A 212 12.97 -6.35 -7.42
N HIS A 213 14.13 -6.48 -8.03
CA HIS A 213 14.55 -5.73 -9.22
C HIS A 213 15.07 -6.65 -10.33
N ALA A 214 14.62 -6.45 -11.56
CA ALA A 214 15.16 -7.12 -12.75
C ALA A 214 14.96 -6.31 -14.03
N GLY A 215 16.06 -6.00 -14.71
CA GLY A 215 16.02 -5.36 -16.04
C GLY A 215 15.27 -4.02 -16.06
N GLY A 216 15.41 -3.21 -15.00
CA GLY A 216 14.71 -1.92 -14.87
C GLY A 216 13.25 -2.01 -14.40
N ARG A 217 12.73 -3.22 -14.20
CA ARG A 217 11.43 -3.49 -13.57
C ARG A 217 11.61 -3.88 -12.12
N SER A 218 10.57 -3.73 -11.34
CA SER A 218 10.53 -3.90 -9.91
C SER A 218 9.20 -4.46 -9.41
N CYS A 219 9.26 -5.15 -8.28
CA CYS A 219 8.12 -5.62 -7.51
C CYS A 219 8.30 -5.19 -6.05
N TRP A 220 7.25 -4.64 -5.44
CA TRP A 220 7.25 -4.20 -4.05
C TRP A 220 6.19 -4.98 -3.28
N THR A 221 6.64 -5.76 -2.31
CA THR A 221 5.75 -6.40 -1.33
C THR A 221 5.27 -5.37 -0.31
N GLN A 222 4.22 -5.74 0.43
CA GLN A 222 3.65 -4.87 1.45
C GLN A 222 4.33 -5.11 2.81
N PRO A 223 4.36 -4.08 3.68
CA PRO A 223 4.93 -4.19 5.01
C PRO A 223 4.18 -5.20 5.86
N ARG A 224 4.92 -6.17 6.38
CA ARG A 224 4.47 -7.10 7.41
C ARG A 224 5.05 -6.69 8.75
N PHE A 225 4.19 -6.63 9.77
CA PHE A 225 4.61 -6.29 11.13
C PHE A 225 5.10 -7.54 11.86
N VAL A 226 6.34 -7.48 12.36
CA VAL A 226 7.01 -8.59 13.04
C VAL A 226 6.97 -8.35 14.54
N ALA A 227 6.30 -9.25 15.26
CA ALA A 227 6.21 -9.18 16.71
C ALA A 227 7.54 -9.61 17.38
N PRO A 228 7.92 -8.98 18.52
CA PRO A 228 9.07 -9.41 19.31
C PRO A 228 8.97 -10.89 19.70
N ARG A 229 10.01 -11.68 19.41
CA ARG A 229 10.13 -13.05 19.92
C ARG A 229 10.81 -13.03 21.29
N LYS A 230 10.23 -13.71 22.29
CA LYS A 230 10.77 -13.76 23.66
C LYS A 230 12.23 -14.24 23.71
N ASP A 231 12.63 -15.11 22.78
CA ASP A 231 13.98 -15.69 22.74
C ASP A 231 15.05 -14.72 22.20
N ALA A 232 14.65 -13.61 21.55
CA ALA A 232 15.58 -12.63 20.98
C ALA A 232 16.15 -11.63 22.01
N CYS A 233 15.69 -11.66 23.26
CA CYS A 233 16.11 -10.73 24.33
C CYS A 233 17.24 -11.27 25.23
N HIS A 234 17.87 -12.39 24.87
CA HIS A 234 18.91 -13.04 25.67
C HIS A 234 20.29 -13.15 24.97
N GLY A 235 20.53 -12.34 23.94
CA GLY A 235 21.82 -12.26 23.22
C GLY A 235 22.65 -11.06 23.62
#